data_AF-A0A4W4FSU4-F1
#
_entry.id   AF-A0A4W4FSU4-F1
#
_cell.length_a   1.000
_cell.length_b   1.000
_cell.length_c   1.000
_cell.angle_alpha   90.00
_cell.angle_beta   90.00
_cell.angle_gamma   90.00
#
_symmetry.space_group_name_H-M   'P 1'
#
loop_
_entity.id
_entity.type
_entity.pdbx_description
1 polymer ?
#
loop_
_entity_poly.entity_id
_entity_poly.type
_entity_poly.pdbx_seq_one_letter_code
_entity_poly.pdbx_strand_id
1 'polypeptide(L)'
;MLISFMGKWKLTKSENFEEYMKAIGVGFASRQMANLAKPSLVFSEGDGGLISMKSTTTFKTVEIKFRLGEEFGEITADDRQAKSTMSLLNGKLIQSQTWEGKTTTIEREIQDGKLIAVSVLQVL
;
A
#
# COMPACT_ATOMS: atom_id res chain seq x y z
N MET A 1 9.24 5.00 -14.21
CA MET A 1 8.15 4.33 -14.97
C MET A 1 7.55 3.24 -14.11
N LEU A 2 6.30 2.82 -14.33
CA LEU A 2 5.65 1.78 -13.50
C LEU A 2 6.43 0.45 -13.50
N ILE A 3 7.07 0.12 -14.62
CA ILE A 3 7.89 -1.09 -14.78
C ILE A 3 8.99 -1.21 -13.72
N SER A 4 9.49 -0.10 -13.19
CA SER A 4 10.53 -0.08 -12.15
C SER A 4 10.06 -0.69 -10.82
N PHE A 5 8.75 -0.80 -10.59
CA PHE A 5 8.17 -1.40 -9.39
C PHE A 5 7.95 -2.91 -9.52
N MET A 6 8.01 -3.46 -10.74
CA MET A 6 7.70 -4.88 -11.01
C MET A 6 8.66 -5.82 -10.28
N GLY A 7 8.14 -6.99 -9.90
CA GLY A 7 8.89 -8.00 -9.18
C GLY A 7 8.57 -8.04 -7.69
N LYS A 8 9.49 -8.64 -6.92
CA LYS A 8 9.28 -8.99 -5.51
C LYS A 8 10.15 -8.15 -4.57
N TRP A 9 9.50 -7.52 -3.61
CA TRP A 9 10.08 -6.72 -2.54
C TRP A 9 9.85 -7.41 -1.19
N LYS A 10 10.78 -7.21 -0.26
CA LYS A 10 10.66 -7.66 1.13
C LYS A 10 10.90 -6.48 2.06
N LEU A 11 10.09 -6.37 3.11
CA LEU A 11 10.29 -5.35 4.13
C LEU A 11 11.64 -5.57 4.84
N THR A 12 12.45 -4.53 4.91
CA THR A 12 13.75 -4.54 5.61
C THR A 12 13.80 -3.55 6.76
N LYS A 13 13.02 -2.47 6.69
CA LYS A 13 12.97 -1.40 7.69
C LYS A 13 11.55 -0.80 7.72
N SER A 14 11.11 -0.39 8.90
CA SER A 14 9.84 0.30 9.13
C SER A 14 10.04 1.32 10.26
N GLU A 15 9.51 2.52 10.11
CA GLU A 15 9.60 3.61 11.09
C GLU A 15 8.21 4.23 11.24
N ASN A 16 7.81 4.61 12.46
CA ASN A 16 6.54 5.27 12.79
C ASN A 16 5.25 4.53 12.34
N PHE A 17 5.32 3.22 12.07
CA PHE A 17 4.18 2.46 11.56
C PHE A 17 3.10 2.23 12.62
N GLU A 18 3.46 2.09 13.90
CA GLU A 18 2.52 1.97 15.03
C GLU A 18 1.64 3.22 15.13
N GLU A 19 2.27 4.39 15.06
CA GLU A 19 1.65 5.72 15.17
C GLU A 19 0.72 5.97 13.98
N TYR A 20 1.18 5.65 12.76
CA TYR A 20 0.36 5.70 11.56
C TYR A 20 -0.88 4.81 11.69
N MET A 21 -0.69 3.54 12.05
CA MET A 21 -1.80 2.59 12.22
C MET A 21 -2.79 3.06 13.28
N LYS A 22 -2.30 3.63 14.39
CA LYS A 22 -3.14 4.22 15.43
C LYS A 22 -3.97 5.38 14.88
N ALA A 23 -3.35 6.28 14.11
CA ALA A 23 -4.03 7.45 13.54
C ALA A 23 -5.14 7.08 12.56
N ILE A 24 -4.95 6.03 11.75
CA ILE A 24 -5.98 5.53 10.83
C ILE A 24 -7.04 4.65 11.51
N GLY A 25 -6.94 4.42 12.82
CA GLY A 25 -7.94 3.74 13.63
C GLY A 25 -7.74 2.23 13.83
N VAL A 26 -6.59 1.66 13.48
CA VAL A 26 -6.30 0.24 13.69
C VAL A 26 -6.24 -0.07 15.19
N GLY A 27 -6.98 -1.08 15.64
CA GLY A 27 -6.99 -1.51 17.05
C GLY A 27 -5.65 -2.06 17.55
N PHE A 28 -5.37 -1.91 18.85
CA PHE A 28 -4.07 -2.22 19.46
C PHE A 28 -3.53 -3.61 19.11
N ALA A 29 -4.34 -4.66 19.26
CA ALA A 29 -3.92 -6.03 18.96
C ALA A 29 -3.48 -6.21 17.49
N SER A 30 -4.25 -5.67 16.54
CA SER A 30 -3.89 -5.72 15.11
C SER A 30 -2.60 -4.98 14.81
N ARG A 31 -2.33 -3.86 15.50
CA ARG A 31 -1.07 -3.12 15.34
C ARG A 31 0.15 -3.92 15.82
N GLN A 32 0.03 -4.60 16.97
CA GLN A 32 1.10 -5.48 17.46
C GLN A 32 1.43 -6.58 16.45
N MET A 33 0.40 -7.23 15.89
CA MET A 33 0.59 -8.26 14.85
C MET A 33 1.22 -7.68 13.58
N ALA A 34 0.79 -6.50 13.16
CA ALA A 34 1.33 -5.83 11.98
C ALA A 34 2.80 -5.40 12.14
N ASN A 35 3.23 -4.97 13.33
CA ASN A 35 4.64 -4.64 13.60
C ASN A 35 5.55 -5.87 13.63
N LEU A 36 5.03 -7.05 13.99
CA LEU A 36 5.77 -8.32 13.91
C LEU A 36 5.84 -8.87 12.47
N ALA A 37 4.93 -8.43 11.59
CA ALA A 37 4.85 -8.92 10.23
C ALA A 37 6.04 -8.43 9.38
N LYS A 38 6.54 -9.32 8.52
CA LYS A 38 7.55 -9.01 7.51
C LYS A 38 6.98 -9.26 6.13
N PRO A 39 6.18 -8.32 5.58
CA PRO A 39 5.51 -8.54 4.30
C PRO A 39 6.49 -8.72 3.16
N SER A 40 6.12 -9.60 2.23
CA SER A 40 6.62 -9.54 0.85
C SER A 40 5.57 -8.89 -0.04
N LEU A 41 5.99 -7.93 -0.85
CA LEU A 41 5.15 -7.21 -1.81
C LEU A 41 5.56 -7.63 -3.22
N VAL A 42 4.60 -8.05 -4.04
CA VAL A 42 4.84 -8.45 -5.42
C VAL A 42 4.00 -7.58 -6.34
N PHE A 43 4.65 -6.95 -7.32
CA PHE A 43 3.98 -6.30 -8.44
C PHE A 43 4.13 -7.18 -9.68
N SER A 44 3.03 -7.42 -10.39
CA SER A 44 3.03 -8.16 -11.65
C SER A 44 2.05 -7.54 -12.64
N GLU A 45 2.43 -7.58 -13.91
CA GLU A 45 1.58 -7.18 -15.02
C GLU A 45 0.57 -8.29 -15.35
N GLY A 46 -0.66 -7.89 -15.60
CA GLY A 46 -1.71 -8.70 -16.19
C GLY A 46 -2.17 -8.10 -17.52
N ASP A 47 -3.26 -8.63 -18.06
CA ASP A 47 -3.65 -8.30 -19.43
C ASP A 47 -4.17 -6.86 -19.61
N GLY A 48 -3.77 -6.28 -20.75
CA GLY A 48 -4.26 -4.99 -21.21
C GLY A 48 -3.89 -3.80 -20.30
N GLY A 49 -2.83 -3.89 -19.50
CA GLY A 49 -2.41 -2.82 -18.58
C GLY A 49 -3.00 -2.90 -17.16
N LEU A 50 -3.60 -4.05 -16.81
CA LEU A 50 -3.99 -4.34 -15.43
C LEU A 50 -2.75 -4.70 -14.61
N ILE A 51 -2.61 -4.15 -13.41
CA ILE A 51 -1.51 -4.45 -12.50
C ILE A 51 -2.04 -5.16 -11.27
N SER A 52 -1.41 -6.26 -10.87
CA SER A 52 -1.63 -6.88 -9.57
C SER A 52 -0.55 -6.44 -8.59
N MET A 53 -0.97 -6.03 -7.39
CA MET A 53 -0.10 -5.78 -6.25
C MET A 53 -0.55 -6.67 -5.10
N LYS A 54 0.32 -7.62 -4.74
CA LYS A 54 0.05 -8.64 -3.72
C LYS A 54 0.99 -8.49 -2.53
N SER A 55 0.42 -8.30 -1.35
CA SER A 55 1.14 -8.27 -0.07
C SER A 55 0.86 -9.55 0.70
N THR A 56 1.91 -10.25 1.11
CA THR A 56 1.82 -11.50 1.87
C THR A 56 2.62 -11.39 3.17
N THR A 57 1.97 -11.69 4.29
CA THR A 57 2.57 -11.85 5.62
C THR A 57 2.29 -13.27 6.13
N THR A 58 2.81 -13.61 7.32
CA THR A 58 2.42 -14.85 8.02
C THR A 58 0.96 -14.87 8.48
N PHE A 59 0.30 -13.71 8.55
CA PHE A 59 -1.05 -13.56 9.10
C PHE A 59 -2.12 -13.40 8.03
N LYS A 60 -1.83 -12.66 6.96
CA LYS A 60 -2.78 -12.31 5.92
C LYS A 60 -2.08 -12.13 4.59
N THR A 61 -2.77 -12.49 3.52
CA THR A 61 -2.44 -12.11 2.15
C THR A 61 -3.54 -11.21 1.61
N VAL A 62 -3.15 -10.07 1.03
CA VAL A 62 -4.05 -9.12 0.38
C VAL A 62 -3.54 -8.91 -1.04
N GLU A 63 -4.45 -8.92 -2.02
CA GLU A 63 -4.15 -8.65 -3.41
C GLU A 63 -5.13 -7.61 -3.93
N ILE A 64 -4.60 -6.56 -4.55
CA ILE A 64 -5.38 -5.58 -5.30
C ILE A 64 -5.01 -5.67 -6.77
N LYS A 65 -5.99 -5.42 -7.64
CA LYS A 65 -5.78 -5.29 -9.08
C LYS A 65 -6.29 -3.93 -9.52
N PHE A 66 -5.47 -3.18 -10.23
CA PHE A 66 -5.78 -1.80 -10.59
C PHE A 66 -5.26 -1.43 -11.97
N ARG A 67 -5.84 -0.37 -12.53
CA ARG A 67 -5.32 0.38 -13.67
C ARG A 67 -4.93 1.77 -13.18
N LEU A 68 -3.88 2.36 -13.76
CA LEU A 68 -3.48 3.70 -13.37
C LEU A 68 -4.58 4.72 -13.72
N GLY A 69 -4.91 5.59 -12.77
CA GLY A 69 -5.92 6.63 -12.92
C GLY A 69 -7.37 6.18 -12.72
N GLU A 70 -7.63 4.88 -12.52
CA GLU A 70 -8.98 4.35 -12.33
C GLU A 70 -9.26 4.11 -10.83
N GLU A 71 -10.42 4.56 -10.35
CA GLU A 71 -10.89 4.26 -9.00
C GLU A 71 -11.38 2.80 -8.92
N PHE A 72 -11.07 2.12 -7.82
CA PHE A 72 -11.55 0.77 -7.52
C PHE A 72 -11.87 0.61 -6.03
N GLY A 73 -12.69 -0.39 -5.70
CA GLY A 73 -12.94 -0.78 -4.31
C GLY A 73 -11.77 -1.59 -3.75
N GLU A 74 -11.31 -1.24 -2.55
CA GLU A 74 -10.22 -1.91 -1.85
C GLU A 74 -10.70 -2.34 -0.45
N ILE A 75 -10.53 -3.62 -0.12
CA ILE A 75 -10.56 -4.08 1.27
C ILE A 75 -9.12 -4.07 1.77
N THR A 76 -8.81 -3.15 2.66
CA THR A 76 -7.43 -2.98 3.15
C THR A 76 -7.03 -4.12 4.08
N ALA A 77 -5.74 -4.26 4.39
CA ALA A 77 -5.25 -5.32 5.27
C ALA A 77 -5.88 -5.25 6.68
N ASP A 78 -6.23 -4.05 7.12
CA ASP A 78 -6.95 -3.73 8.36
C ASP A 78 -8.49 -3.68 8.20
N ASP A 79 -9.01 -4.26 7.12
CA ASP A 79 -10.44 -4.50 6.86
C ASP A 79 -11.30 -3.23 6.65
N ARG A 80 -10.68 -2.08 6.35
CA ARG A 80 -11.42 -0.90 5.89
C ARG A 80 -11.96 -1.14 4.48
N GLN A 81 -13.21 -0.74 4.26
CA GLN A 81 -13.82 -0.61 2.95
C GLN A 81 -13.43 0.76 2.37
N ALA A 82 -12.45 0.79 1.49
CA ALA A 82 -11.92 2.01 0.91
C ALA A 82 -12.22 2.10 -0.59
N LYS A 83 -12.28 3.33 -1.09
CA LYS A 83 -12.11 3.62 -2.52
C LYS A 83 -10.68 4.04 -2.75
N SER A 84 -10.04 3.44 -3.73
CA SER A 84 -8.62 3.64 -3.99
C SER A 84 -8.34 4.02 -5.43
N THR A 85 -7.32 4.84 -5.64
CA THR A 85 -6.80 5.18 -6.97
C THR A 85 -5.28 5.10 -6.96
N MET A 86 -4.72 4.51 -8.01
CA MET A 86 -3.28 4.42 -8.22
C MET A 86 -2.86 5.38 -9.33
N SER A 87 -1.89 6.23 -9.08
CA SER A 87 -1.37 7.18 -10.07
C SER A 87 0.16 7.16 -10.10
N LEU A 88 0.74 7.50 -11.25
CA LEU A 88 2.19 7.64 -11.40
C LEU A 88 2.52 9.12 -11.62
N LEU A 89 3.15 9.75 -10.63
CA LEU A 89 3.50 11.17 -10.69
C LEU A 89 4.98 11.33 -10.37
N ASN A 90 5.72 11.98 -11.27
CA ASN A 90 7.15 12.26 -11.11
C ASN A 90 7.99 11.01 -10.73
N GLY A 91 7.65 9.86 -11.30
CA GLY A 91 8.34 8.59 -11.02
C GLY A 91 7.88 7.87 -9.75
N LYS A 92 7.01 8.46 -8.94
CA LYS A 92 6.43 7.87 -7.74
C LYS A 92 5.09 7.23 -8.04
N LEU A 93 4.85 6.05 -7.47
CA LEU A 93 3.55 5.39 -7.49
C LEU A 93 2.76 5.82 -6.26
N ILE A 94 1.69 6.59 -6.47
CA ILE A 94 0.86 7.16 -5.42
C ILE A 94 -0.44 6.37 -5.34
N GLN A 95 -0.70 5.78 -4.18
CA GLN A 95 -1.98 5.18 -3.82
C GLN A 95 -2.74 6.16 -2.93
N SER A 96 -3.89 6.66 -3.38
CA SER A 96 -4.84 7.36 -2.51
C SER A 96 -5.90 6.37 -2.05
N GLN A 97 -6.20 6.32 -0.76
CA GLN A 97 -7.33 5.55 -0.21
C GLN A 97 -8.24 6.50 0.57
N THR A 98 -9.55 6.39 0.32
CA THR A 98 -10.58 7.19 0.98
C THR A 98 -11.61 6.29 1.65
N TRP A 99 -11.98 6.61 2.89
CA TRP A 99 -13.01 5.91 3.66
C TRP A 99 -13.59 6.85 4.72
N GLU A 100 -14.91 6.85 4.92
CA GLU A 100 -15.56 7.60 6.00
C GLU A 100 -15.11 9.07 6.14
N GLY A 101 -14.88 9.76 5.00
CA GLY A 101 -14.42 11.15 4.97
C GLY A 101 -12.93 11.36 5.31
N LYS A 102 -12.16 10.29 5.54
CA LYS A 102 -10.70 10.30 5.72
C LYS A 102 -9.99 9.93 4.43
N THR A 103 -8.76 10.45 4.29
CA THR A 103 -7.88 10.14 3.15
C THR A 103 -6.49 9.79 3.66
N THR A 104 -5.92 8.69 3.20
CA THR A 104 -4.50 8.38 3.37
C THR A 104 -3.84 8.22 2.01
N THR A 105 -2.59 8.65 1.90
CA THR A 105 -1.77 8.47 0.71
C THR A 105 -0.58 7.59 1.02
N ILE A 106 -0.29 6.64 0.14
CA ILE A 106 0.91 5.81 0.19
C ILE A 106 1.72 6.10 -1.07
N GLU A 107 2.82 6.81 -0.92
CA GLU A 107 3.77 7.07 -1.99
C GLU A 107 4.85 6.00 -2.01
N ARG A 108 5.15 5.46 -3.19
CA ARG A 108 6.23 4.51 -3.39
C ARG A 108 7.22 5.03 -4.41
N GLU A 109 8.50 4.95 -4.10
CA GLU A 109 9.58 5.29 -5.03
C GLU A 109 10.71 4.25 -4.96
N ILE A 110 11.45 4.13 -6.06
CA ILE A 110 12.64 3.28 -6.12
C ILE A 110 13.87 4.18 -5.99
N GLN A 111 14.64 3.98 -4.93
CA GLN A 111 15.90 4.69 -4.66
C GLN A 111 16.99 3.67 -4.36
N ASP A 112 18.09 3.72 -5.11
CA ASP A 112 19.26 2.85 -4.91
C ASP A 112 18.92 1.34 -4.82
N GLY A 113 18.01 0.89 -5.69
CA GLY A 113 17.55 -0.50 -5.73
C GLY A 113 16.61 -0.90 -4.59
N LYS A 114 16.10 0.05 -3.80
CA LYS A 114 15.14 -0.17 -2.71
C LYS A 114 13.80 0.48 -3.05
N LEU A 115 12.71 -0.21 -2.76
CA LEU A 115 11.38 0.38 -2.73
C LEU A 115 11.17 1.04 -1.37
N ILE A 116 11.03 2.36 -1.38
CA ILE A 116 10.68 3.17 -0.22
C ILE A 116 9.18 3.47 -0.30
N ALA A 117 8.45 3.25 0.79
CA ALA A 117 7.03 3.52 0.89
C ALA A 117 6.77 4.49 2.05
N VAL A 118 6.08 5.59 1.79
CA VAL A 118 5.73 6.62 2.78
C VAL A 118 4.22 6.75 2.84
N SER A 119 3.66 6.52 4.03
CA SER A 119 2.22 6.61 4.29
C SER A 119 1.90 7.87 5.08
N VAL A 120 0.90 8.64 4.64
CA VAL A 120 0.48 9.89 5.28
C VAL A 120 -1.03 9.93 5.38
N LEU A 121 -1.54 10.01 6.61
CA LEU A 121 -2.95 10.35 6.85
C LEU A 121 -3.13 11.86 6.64
N GLN A 122 -4.04 12.24 5.75
CA GLN A 122 -4.43 13.63 5.57
C GLN A 122 -5.48 13.97 6.62
N VAL A 123 -5.19 15.00 7.42
CA VAL A 123 -6.14 15.59 8.36
C VAL A 123 -6.63 16.88 7.72
N LEU A 124 -7.94 16.98 7.46
CA LEU A 124 -8.60 18.20 7.03
C LEU A 124 -8.74 19.17 8.19
#